data_AF-A0A845YNE0-F1
#
_entry.id   AF-A0A845YNE0-F1
#
_cell.length_a   1.000
_cell.length_b   1.000
_cell.length_c   1.000
_cell.angle_alpha   90.00
_cell.angle_beta   90.00
_cell.angle_gamma   90.00
#
_symmetry.space_group_name_H-M   'P 1'
#
loop_
_entity.id
_entity.type
_entity.pdbx_description
1 polymer ?
#
loop_
_entity_poly.entity_id
_entity_poly.type
_entity_poly.pdbx_seq_one_letter_code
_entity_poly.pdbx_strand_id
1 'polypeptide(L)'
;MVNKRVDNLQANQHSQWLSLLGPKSLVEERDACGVGFIADRQGRASHRLVADALHALDCMEHRGGCCADQDSGDGAGIMIAIPWKVLQRWAGDTVLKCDHVGVGMTFLPRHDEAADI
;
A
#
# COMPACT_ATOMS: atom_id res chain seq x y z
N MET A 1 -7.01 10.07 -40.78
CA MET A 1 -7.49 11.29 -40.11
C MET A 1 -8.97 11.09 -39.80
N VAL A 2 -9.28 10.34 -38.73
CA VAL A 2 -10.66 10.01 -38.34
C VAL A 2 -11.14 11.05 -37.34
N ASN A 3 -12.31 11.60 -37.63
CA ASN A 3 -12.94 12.75 -37.02
C ASN A 3 -13.29 12.49 -35.54
N LYS A 4 -12.54 13.11 -34.61
CA LYS A 4 -12.82 13.17 -33.16
C LYS A 4 -14.06 14.03 -32.88
N ARG A 5 -15.26 13.52 -33.15
CA ARG A 5 -16.51 14.27 -32.87
C ARG A 5 -17.61 13.48 -32.17
N VAL A 6 -17.34 12.22 -31.79
CA VAL A 6 -18.36 11.34 -31.16
C VAL A 6 -18.12 11.11 -29.65
N ASP A 7 -16.92 11.41 -29.14
CA ASP A 7 -16.56 11.08 -27.76
C ASP A 7 -17.11 12.06 -26.69
N ASN A 8 -17.61 13.23 -27.10
CA ASN A 8 -18.04 14.29 -26.17
C ASN A 8 -19.52 14.25 -25.76
N LEU A 9 -20.35 13.40 -26.37
CA LEU A 9 -21.79 13.30 -26.04
C LEU A 9 -22.07 12.30 -24.92
N GLN A 10 -21.26 11.24 -24.78
CA GLN A 10 -21.43 10.24 -23.71
C GLN A 10 -20.97 10.74 -22.34
N ALA A 11 -19.89 11.54 -22.30
CA ALA A 11 -19.38 12.12 -21.05
C ALA A 11 -20.35 13.15 -20.42
N ASN A 12 -21.15 13.84 -21.24
CA ASN A 12 -22.02 14.92 -20.77
C ASN A 12 -23.42 14.44 -20.30
N GLN A 13 -23.85 13.23 -20.69
CA GLN A 13 -25.08 12.64 -20.18
C GLN A 13 -24.89 12.03 -18.79
N HIS A 14 -23.72 11.44 -18.50
CA HIS A 14 -23.43 10.82 -17.21
C HIS A 14 -23.42 11.83 -16.04
N SER A 15 -22.93 13.05 -16.28
CA SER A 15 -22.90 14.14 -15.30
C SER A 15 -24.28 14.72 -14.96
N GLN A 16 -25.25 14.64 -15.87
CA GLN A 16 -26.64 15.09 -15.66
C GLN A 16 -27.46 14.16 -14.77
N TRP A 17 -27.20 12.84 -14.81
CA TRP A 17 -27.90 11.88 -13.94
C TRP A 17 -27.36 11.88 -12.51
N LEU A 18 -26.04 12.01 -12.33
CA LEU A 18 -25.39 12.06 -11.01
C LEU A 18 -25.81 13.28 -10.18
N SER A 19 -26.08 14.41 -10.84
CA SER A 19 -26.52 15.65 -10.16
C SER A 19 -27.95 15.59 -9.63
N LEU A 20 -28.77 14.62 -10.07
CA LEU A 20 -30.12 14.37 -9.52
C LEU A 20 -30.11 13.47 -8.29
N LEU A 21 -29.05 12.68 -8.09
CA LEU A 21 -28.92 11.72 -6.97
C LEU A 21 -28.42 12.38 -5.67
N GLY A 22 -27.94 13.62 -5.76
CA GLY A 22 -27.50 14.40 -4.60
C GLY A 22 -26.17 15.13 -4.84
N PRO A 23 -25.65 15.84 -3.82
CA PRO A 23 -24.33 16.45 -3.90
C PRO A 23 -23.27 15.37 -4.15
N LYS A 24 -22.26 15.68 -4.99
CA LYS A 24 -21.21 14.73 -5.40
C LYS A 24 -20.56 13.96 -4.24
N SER A 25 -20.43 14.58 -3.07
CA SER A 25 -19.89 13.94 -1.86
C SER A 25 -20.70 12.73 -1.36
N LEU A 26 -21.95 12.56 -1.80
CA LEU A 26 -22.81 11.44 -1.42
C LEU A 26 -22.99 10.40 -2.53
N VAL A 27 -22.63 10.72 -3.77
CA VAL A 27 -22.88 9.86 -4.95
C VAL A 27 -21.61 9.34 -5.60
N GLU A 28 -20.47 9.96 -5.31
CA GLU A 28 -19.16 9.55 -5.79
C GLU A 28 -18.32 9.07 -4.60
N GLU A 29 -17.72 7.89 -4.73
CA GLU A 29 -16.74 7.38 -3.77
C GLU A 29 -15.48 8.26 -3.73
N ARG A 30 -14.91 8.40 -2.55
CA ARG A 30 -13.70 9.21 -2.32
C ARG A 30 -12.69 8.39 -1.55
N ASP A 31 -11.78 7.75 -2.29
CA ASP A 31 -10.63 7.09 -1.70
C ASP A 31 -9.64 8.13 -1.16
N ALA A 32 -9.24 7.95 0.10
CA ALA A 32 -8.35 8.87 0.80
C ALA A 32 -6.93 8.35 1.03
N CYS A 33 -6.52 7.19 0.50
CA CYS A 33 -5.23 6.55 0.84
C CYS A 33 -3.99 7.43 0.57
N GLY A 34 -3.00 7.34 1.47
CA GLY A 34 -1.69 7.97 1.33
C GLY A 34 -0.63 6.99 0.81
N VAL A 35 0.16 7.40 -0.19
CA VAL A 35 1.30 6.61 -0.71
C VAL A 35 2.52 7.50 -0.91
N GLY A 36 3.72 6.92 -0.76
CA GLY A 36 4.98 7.64 -0.93
C GLY A 36 6.18 6.69 -1.00
N PHE A 37 7.35 7.25 -1.27
CA PHE A 37 8.61 6.52 -1.26
C PHE A 37 9.75 7.42 -0.78
N ILE A 38 10.81 6.79 -0.26
CA ILE A 38 12.05 7.44 0.15
C ILE A 38 13.21 6.64 -0.43
N ALA A 39 14.22 7.33 -0.97
CA ALA A 39 15.40 6.69 -1.54
C ALA A 39 16.67 7.47 -1.19
N ASP A 40 17.74 6.74 -0.88
CA ASP A 40 19.08 7.33 -0.82
C ASP A 40 19.64 7.43 -2.26
N ARG A 41 19.96 8.65 -2.70
CA ARG A 41 20.44 8.93 -4.06
C ARG A 41 21.75 8.23 -4.42
N GLN A 42 22.52 7.79 -3.42
CA GLN A 42 23.80 7.11 -3.58
C GLN A 42 23.66 5.59 -3.41
N GLY A 43 22.42 5.09 -3.25
CA GLY A 43 22.14 3.66 -3.10
C GLY A 43 22.58 3.05 -1.77
N ARG A 44 22.83 3.88 -0.75
CA ARG A 44 23.34 3.37 0.55
C ARG A 44 22.20 2.84 1.40
N ALA A 45 22.34 1.61 1.88
CA ALA A 45 21.44 1.03 2.85
C ALA A 45 21.61 1.69 4.23
N SER A 46 20.52 2.19 4.81
CA SER A 46 20.52 2.83 6.13
C SER A 46 19.20 2.59 6.88
N HIS A 47 19.31 2.34 8.19
CA HIS A 47 18.15 2.24 9.09
C HIS A 47 17.32 3.53 9.10
N ARG A 48 17.96 4.68 8.84
CA ARG A 48 17.27 5.96 8.74
C ARG A 48 16.14 5.95 7.69
N LEU A 49 16.33 5.29 6.56
CA LEU A 49 15.29 5.22 5.52
C LEU A 49 14.01 4.54 6.03
N VAL A 50 14.16 3.51 6.87
CA VAL A 50 13.03 2.80 7.50
C VAL A 50 12.35 3.70 8.52
N ALA A 51 13.13 4.36 9.39
CA ALA A 51 12.58 5.28 10.38
C ALA A 51 11.83 6.46 9.74
N ASP A 52 12.41 7.06 8.69
CA ASP A 52 11.79 8.16 7.95
C ASP A 52 10.49 7.68 7.25
N ALA A 53 10.46 6.45 6.73
CA ALA A 53 9.27 5.88 6.11
C ALA A 53 8.14 5.61 7.12
N LEU A 54 8.47 5.10 8.31
CA LEU A 54 7.50 4.90 9.40
C LEU A 54 6.94 6.24 9.90
N HIS A 55 7.78 7.26 10.04
CA HIS A 55 7.33 8.60 10.40
C HIS A 55 6.42 9.22 9.32
N ALA A 56 6.73 8.99 8.04
CA ALA A 56 5.88 9.42 6.94
C ALA A 56 4.50 8.72 6.95
N LEU A 57 4.43 7.43 7.30
CA LEU A 57 3.15 6.72 7.48
C LEU A 57 2.31 7.34 8.60
N ASP A 58 2.90 7.66 9.74
CA ASP A 58 2.23 8.33 10.87
C ASP A 58 1.65 9.70 10.46
N CYS A 59 2.39 10.47 9.65
CA CYS A 59 1.89 11.72 9.09
C CYS A 59 0.70 11.55 8.12
N MET A 60 0.48 10.34 7.61
CA MET A 60 -0.62 10.00 6.69
C MET A 60 -1.84 9.39 7.41
N GLU A 61 -1.86 9.33 8.74
CA GLU A 61 -2.98 8.73 9.49
C GLU A 61 -4.34 9.35 9.15
N HIS A 62 -4.41 10.67 8.95
CA HIS A 62 -5.64 11.40 8.56
C HIS A 62 -6.22 10.98 7.18
N ARG A 63 -5.48 10.17 6.43
CA ARG A 63 -5.83 9.59 5.14
C ARG A 63 -6.13 8.10 5.21
N GLY A 64 -5.92 7.48 6.37
CA GLY A 64 -6.27 6.10 6.66
C GLY A 64 -7.75 5.94 7.01
N GLY A 65 -8.28 4.76 6.75
CA GLY A 65 -9.56 4.32 7.29
C GLY A 65 -9.37 3.65 8.65
N CYS A 66 -10.31 3.90 9.55
CA CYS A 66 -10.36 3.29 10.88
C CYS A 66 -11.70 2.57 11.04
N CYS A 67 -11.66 1.37 11.60
CA CYS A 67 -12.82 0.56 11.93
C CYS A 67 -13.65 1.19 13.07
N ALA A 68 -14.83 0.63 13.31
CA ALA A 68 -15.76 1.12 14.31
C ALA A 68 -15.24 1.01 15.77
N ASP A 69 -14.22 0.21 16.02
CA ASP A 69 -13.58 0.05 17.32
C ASP A 69 -12.63 1.21 17.69
N GLN A 70 -12.38 2.12 16.75
CA GLN A 70 -11.44 3.24 16.88
C GLN A 70 -10.00 2.82 17.20
N ASP A 71 -9.64 1.58 16.86
CA ASP A 71 -8.31 1.00 17.11
C ASP A 71 -7.77 0.30 15.86
N SER A 72 -8.60 -0.52 15.21
CA SER A 72 -8.20 -1.24 14.01
C SER A 72 -8.21 -0.31 12.79
N GLY A 73 -7.09 -0.25 12.07
CA GLY A 73 -7.01 0.41 10.76
C GLY A 73 -7.29 -0.56 9.61
N ASP A 74 -7.71 -0.03 8.46
CA ASP A 74 -7.94 -0.83 7.25
C ASP A 74 -6.64 -1.45 6.71
N GLY A 75 -5.50 -0.81 6.99
CA GLY A 75 -4.17 -1.34 6.72
C GLY A 75 -3.10 -0.27 6.47
N ALA A 76 -1.87 -0.58 6.84
CA ALA A 76 -0.68 0.22 6.55
C ALA A 76 0.52 -0.70 6.30
N GLY A 77 1.51 -0.24 5.54
CA GLY A 77 2.69 -1.04 5.26
C GLY A 77 3.83 -0.26 4.61
N ILE A 78 5.03 -0.81 4.74
CA ILE A 78 6.23 -0.35 4.04
C ILE A 78 6.83 -1.51 3.24
N MET A 79 7.38 -1.19 2.07
CA MET A 79 8.21 -2.10 1.30
C MET A 79 9.66 -1.62 1.37
N ILE A 80 10.56 -2.52 1.75
CA ILE A 80 12.00 -2.23 1.90
C ILE A 80 12.82 -3.28 1.14
N ALA A 81 14.08 -2.96 0.86
CA ALA A 81 15.04 -3.97 0.42
C ALA A 81 15.24 -5.03 1.52
N ILE A 82 15.56 -6.26 1.11
CA ILE A 82 15.76 -7.39 2.03
C ILE A 82 16.81 -7.01 3.10
N PRO A 83 16.47 -7.05 4.40
CA PRO A 83 17.36 -6.62 5.47
C PRO A 83 18.37 -7.72 5.82
N TRP A 84 19.32 -7.99 4.92
CA TRP A 84 20.30 -9.08 5.04
C TRP A 84 21.04 -9.13 6.37
N LYS A 85 21.38 -7.96 6.95
CA LYS A 85 22.03 -7.89 8.26
C LYS A 85 21.16 -8.42 9.41
N VAL A 86 19.84 -8.26 9.31
CA VAL A 86 18.88 -8.78 10.28
C VAL A 86 18.70 -10.27 10.07
N LEU A 87 18.50 -10.70 8.82
CA LEU A 87 18.30 -12.12 8.48
C LEU A 87 19.55 -12.97 8.76
N GLN A 88 20.74 -12.46 8.52
CA GLN A 88 21.99 -13.17 8.83
C GLN A 88 22.16 -13.41 10.33
N ARG A 89 21.67 -12.49 11.18
CA ARG A 89 21.68 -12.70 12.64
C ARG A 89 20.70 -13.80 13.05
N TRP A 90 19.56 -13.90 12.39
CA TRP A 90 18.58 -14.96 12.62
C TRP A 90 19.08 -16.32 12.12
N ALA A 91 19.79 -16.35 10.99
CA ALA A 91 20.28 -17.57 10.34
C ALA A 91 21.46 -18.26 11.07
N GLY A 92 22.04 -17.62 12.09
CA GLY A 92 23.17 -18.16 12.84
C GLY A 92 24.39 -18.42 11.94
N ASP A 93 24.89 -19.65 11.97
CA ASP A 93 26.07 -20.08 11.18
C ASP A 93 25.78 -20.26 9.68
N THR A 94 24.51 -20.24 9.27
CA THR A 94 24.15 -20.35 7.85
C THR A 94 24.47 -19.04 7.14
N VAL A 95 25.40 -19.08 6.19
CA VAL A 95 25.76 -17.91 5.38
C VAL A 95 24.69 -17.65 4.32
N LEU A 96 23.98 -16.53 4.44
CA LEU A 96 23.01 -16.08 3.45
C LEU A 96 23.74 -15.29 2.36
N LYS A 97 23.89 -15.89 1.17
CA LYS A 97 24.39 -15.20 -0.01
C LYS A 97 23.23 -14.46 -0.68
N CYS A 98 23.25 -13.13 -0.63
CA CYS A 98 22.18 -12.26 -1.13
C CYS A 98 21.74 -12.57 -2.57
N ASP A 99 22.64 -13.05 -3.42
CA ASP A 99 22.36 -13.28 -4.85
C ASP A 99 21.69 -14.64 -5.13
N HIS A 100 21.59 -15.53 -4.14
CA HIS A 100 21.09 -16.90 -4.30
C HIS A 100 19.95 -17.25 -3.32
N VAL A 101 19.53 -16.29 -2.50
CA VAL A 101 18.51 -16.49 -1.47
C VAL A 101 17.33 -15.57 -1.73
N GLY A 102 16.12 -16.14 -1.72
CA GLY A 102 14.87 -15.39 -1.72
C GLY A 102 14.23 -15.38 -0.34
N VAL A 103 13.46 -14.33 -0.03
CA VAL A 103 12.69 -14.23 1.20
C VAL A 103 11.21 -14.13 0.83
N GLY A 104 10.40 -15.05 1.34
CA GLY A 104 8.95 -15.01 1.22
C GLY A 104 8.32 -14.57 2.53
N MET A 105 7.59 -13.46 2.53
CA MET A 105 6.67 -13.10 3.61
C MET A 105 5.32 -13.72 3.28
N THR A 106 4.84 -14.65 4.10
CA THR A 106 3.57 -15.36 3.88
C THR A 106 2.71 -15.31 5.13
N PHE A 107 1.40 -15.18 4.94
CA PHE A 107 0.43 -15.36 6.01
C PHE A 107 -0.13 -16.77 5.93
N LEU A 108 -0.06 -17.48 7.05
CA LEU A 108 -0.57 -18.85 7.19
C LEU A 108 -1.76 -18.83 8.17
N PRO A 109 -2.68 -19.82 8.07
CA PRO A 109 -3.70 -20.01 9.08
C PRO A 109 -3.08 -20.12 10.48
N ARG A 110 -3.73 -19.49 11.46
CA ARG A 110 -3.25 -19.49 12.85
C ARG A 110 -3.55 -20.80 13.60
N HIS A 111 -4.53 -21.56 13.11
CA HIS A 111 -4.98 -22.80 13.70
C HIS A 111 -4.97 -23.92 12.66
N ASP A 112 -4.55 -25.11 13.09
CA ASP A 112 -4.35 -26.27 12.22
C ASP A 112 -5.63 -26.72 11.51
N GLU A 113 -6.80 -26.52 12.13
CA GLU A 113 -8.12 -26.89 11.57
C GLU A 113 -8.49 -26.15 10.27
N ALA A 114 -7.87 -24.99 10.01
CA ALA A 114 -8.12 -24.19 8.81
C ALA A 114 -7.19 -24.56 7.64
N ALA A 115 -6.27 -25.53 7.82
CA ALA A 115 -5.37 -26.03 6.77
C ALA A 115 -5.98 -27.16 5.92
N ASP A 116 -7.12 -27.72 6.33
CA ASP A 116 -7.87 -28.75 5.61
C ASP A 116 -8.86 -28.12 4.61
N ILE A 117 -8.35 -27.62 3.49
CA ILE A 117 -9.14 -27.21 2.30
C ILE A 117 -8.67 -27.95 1.06
#